data_AF-A0A444VTA9-F1
#
_entry.id   AF-A0A444VTA9-F1
#
_cell.length_a   1.000
_cell.length_b   1.000
_cell.length_c   1.000
_cell.angle_alpha   90.00
_cell.angle_beta   90.00
_cell.angle_gamma   90.00
#
_symmetry.space_group_name_H-M   'P 1'
#
loop_
_entity.id
_entity.type
_entity.pdbx_description
1 polymer ?
#
loop_
_entity_poly.entity_id
_entity_poly.type
_entity_poly.pdbx_seq_one_letter_code
_entity_poly.pdbx_strand_id
1 'polypeptide(L)'
;MKKIITLFCLQFCLFVQAQEYTSSNIHSHNDYESKLPFYGAYSNETGVIEADVFLVNNELFVAHTSKEIASHNTLKSMYLEPLSNKLKTLGGKAYPSNKPLILMIDVKSDADSTLKAITQQLKTFPDIISNKNIKVVISGNRPLPSLWKEYPDFIYFDGRLNENYTPDQLARVEMISEDLHEITVWNGKGVLTQPDSEKIQAIIKKVHDQNKKVRFWATQDNVNTYMTLMNLKVDFIGTDKVAELTQFINNIKTTFYQNTEFHQAYVPKNVFKNKRPKNVILLIGDGMGLAQIYSGYTANKEQLSLFNIPTQGFSITKSSDSYITDSAAGATAMATGHKTNNRFISVDEQGKSLQTIAEQLAKKNYKTAIISAGNITDATPAAFYAHQPERSLSEPIANDFLSSPSDILIGGGQKEFISRKDGKDLSKTLIEKGYNFSDKFASLDTIKNSKFVVLEDAAVVSMKNGRGDFLTKSLAKATNTFSKTKNPFFIMAEGAQIDYGGHQNNVEYVVREMLDFDKMVGQAMEFVDKNPETLLIVTADHETGGLSLIDGSIEKGYVHGSFSTNDHTAIPVPVFAYGPGSEKFMGVYQNTAIYEKIIELIGGK
;
A
#
# COMPACT_ATOMS: atom_id res chain seq x y z
N MET A 1 41.95 -27.58 -44.86
CA MET A 1 40.51 -27.66 -44.52
C MET A 1 40.36 -28.07 -43.07
N LYS A 2 39.88 -27.17 -42.20
CA LYS A 2 39.24 -27.49 -40.90
C LYS A 2 38.44 -26.23 -40.52
N LYS A 3 37.15 -26.23 -40.84
CA LYS A 3 36.21 -25.18 -40.44
C LYS A 3 35.81 -25.46 -38.98
N ILE A 4 36.16 -24.55 -38.08
CA ILE A 4 35.63 -24.52 -36.72
C ILE A 4 34.25 -23.86 -36.81
N ILE A 5 33.20 -24.65 -36.58
CA ILE A 5 31.83 -24.16 -36.45
C ILE A 5 31.64 -23.78 -34.99
N THR A 6 31.60 -22.49 -34.70
CA THR A 6 31.22 -21.95 -33.40
C THR A 6 29.70 -22.03 -33.29
N LEU A 7 29.21 -22.94 -32.45
CA LEU A 7 27.78 -23.08 -32.14
C LEU A 7 27.37 -21.91 -31.23
N PHE A 8 26.56 -20.98 -31.75
CA PHE A 8 25.92 -19.94 -30.95
C PHE A 8 24.75 -20.59 -30.18
N CYS A 9 24.97 -20.95 -28.91
CA CYS A 9 23.88 -21.27 -28.00
C CYS A 9 23.14 -19.98 -27.65
N LEU A 10 22.05 -19.68 -28.36
CA LEU A 10 21.03 -18.76 -27.87
C LEU A 10 20.36 -19.41 -26.65
N GLN A 11 20.79 -19.04 -25.45
CA GLN A 11 19.97 -19.21 -24.25
C GLN A 11 18.81 -18.21 -24.36
N PHE A 12 17.65 -18.69 -24.80
CA PHE A 12 16.38 -18.03 -24.49
C PHE A 12 16.19 -18.11 -22.97
N CYS A 13 16.54 -17.04 -22.25
CA CYS A 13 16.01 -16.82 -20.92
C CYS A 13 14.51 -16.59 -21.09
N LEU A 14 13.73 -17.66 -20.95
CA LEU A 14 12.29 -17.56 -20.69
C LEU A 14 12.18 -16.87 -19.32
N PHE A 15 11.89 -15.58 -19.33
CA PHE A 15 11.40 -14.90 -18.14
C PHE A 15 10.12 -15.61 -17.74
N VAL A 16 10.17 -16.39 -16.64
CA VAL A 16 8.97 -16.89 -15.99
C VAL A 16 8.24 -15.66 -15.48
N GLN A 17 7.23 -15.22 -16.22
CA GLN A 17 6.37 -14.13 -15.79
C GLN A 17 5.69 -14.57 -14.49
N ALA A 18 5.78 -13.75 -13.44
CA ALA A 18 5.09 -14.04 -12.20
C ALA A 18 3.59 -14.19 -12.46
N GLN A 19 2.96 -15.22 -11.91
CA GLN A 19 1.51 -15.41 -12.00
C GLN A 19 0.81 -14.20 -11.37
N GLU A 20 0.12 -13.41 -12.19
CA GLU A 20 -0.79 -12.36 -11.73
C GLU A 20 -2.15 -12.97 -11.41
N TYR A 21 -2.64 -12.73 -10.20
CA TYR A 21 -3.95 -13.21 -9.78
C TYR A 21 -5.05 -12.25 -10.22
N THR A 22 -6.16 -12.82 -10.69
CA THR A 22 -7.39 -12.09 -11.03
C THR A 22 -8.59 -12.88 -10.52
N SER A 23 -9.81 -12.35 -10.72
CA SER A 23 -11.04 -13.11 -10.41
C SER A 23 -11.09 -14.47 -11.12
N SER A 24 -10.40 -14.65 -12.25
CA SER A 24 -10.30 -15.94 -12.96
C SER A 24 -9.55 -17.03 -12.18
N ASN A 25 -8.86 -16.68 -11.10
CA ASN A 25 -8.21 -17.62 -10.19
C ASN A 25 -9.10 -18.00 -9.00
N ILE A 26 -10.31 -17.45 -8.89
CA ILE A 26 -11.24 -17.76 -7.81
C ILE A 26 -12.07 -18.97 -8.18
N HIS A 27 -12.13 -19.91 -7.23
CA HIS A 27 -13.07 -21.02 -7.23
C HIS A 27 -14.17 -20.73 -6.21
N SER A 28 -15.39 -20.44 -6.69
CA SER A 28 -16.57 -20.27 -5.83
C SER A 28 -16.97 -21.65 -5.31
N HIS A 29 -16.51 -21.97 -4.11
CA HIS A 29 -16.81 -23.22 -3.42
C HIS A 29 -18.17 -23.09 -2.74
N ASN A 30 -18.91 -24.21 -2.64
CA ASN A 30 -20.25 -24.25 -2.05
C ASN A 30 -21.17 -23.11 -2.55
N ASP A 31 -21.07 -22.73 -3.83
CA ASP A 31 -21.73 -21.54 -4.37
C ASP A 31 -23.26 -21.55 -4.16
N TYR A 32 -23.82 -22.75 -4.10
CA TYR A 32 -25.23 -23.03 -3.85
C TYR A 32 -25.70 -22.68 -2.43
N GLU A 33 -24.79 -22.54 -1.47
CA GLU A 33 -25.09 -22.04 -0.11
C GLU A 33 -25.06 -20.51 -0.02
N SER A 34 -24.55 -19.84 -1.06
CA SER A 34 -24.51 -18.38 -1.09
C SER A 34 -25.92 -17.78 -1.14
N LYS A 35 -26.05 -16.51 -0.74
CA LYS A 35 -27.34 -15.79 -0.78
C LYS A 35 -27.94 -15.65 -2.18
N LEU A 36 -27.10 -15.73 -3.21
CA LEU A 36 -27.48 -15.59 -4.61
C LEU A 36 -26.71 -16.64 -5.43
N PRO A 37 -27.10 -17.92 -5.37
CA PRO A 37 -26.45 -19.00 -6.12
C PRO A 37 -26.31 -18.63 -7.60
N PHE A 38 -25.19 -19.03 -8.18
CA PHE A 38 -24.68 -18.64 -9.50
C PHE A 38 -24.38 -17.14 -9.64
N TYR A 39 -25.32 -16.25 -9.31
CA TYR A 39 -25.22 -14.82 -9.58
C TYR A 39 -24.15 -14.12 -8.74
N GLY A 40 -23.92 -14.55 -7.50
CA GLY A 40 -22.86 -14.02 -6.64
C GLY A 40 -21.49 -14.20 -7.26
N ALA A 41 -21.13 -15.43 -7.60
CA ALA A 41 -19.88 -15.74 -8.28
C ALA A 41 -19.81 -15.16 -9.70
N TYR A 42 -20.90 -15.25 -10.45
CA TYR A 42 -20.96 -14.71 -11.81
C TYR A 42 -20.70 -13.19 -11.84
N SER A 43 -21.29 -12.42 -10.91
CA SER A 43 -21.11 -10.97 -10.83
C SER A 43 -19.68 -10.56 -10.47
N ASN A 44 -18.94 -11.44 -9.80
CA ASN A 44 -17.51 -11.28 -9.50
C ASN A 44 -16.60 -11.85 -10.61
N GLU A 45 -17.19 -12.39 -11.69
CA GLU A 45 -16.48 -13.00 -12.81
C GLU A 45 -15.44 -14.06 -12.37
N THR A 46 -15.84 -14.98 -11.50
CA THR A 46 -14.94 -16.04 -11.00
C THR A 46 -14.52 -17.00 -12.10
N GLY A 47 -13.38 -17.67 -11.90
CA GLY A 47 -12.88 -18.68 -12.83
C GLY A 47 -13.66 -20.00 -12.77
N VAL A 48 -14.09 -20.39 -11.57
CA VAL A 48 -14.86 -21.61 -11.33
C VAL A 48 -16.10 -21.30 -10.50
N ILE A 49 -17.23 -21.91 -10.87
CA ILE A 49 -18.47 -21.95 -10.08
C ILE A 49 -18.80 -23.43 -9.84
N GLU A 50 -18.89 -23.82 -8.57
CA GLU A 50 -19.12 -25.21 -8.16
C GLU A 50 -20.59 -25.45 -7.76
N ALA A 51 -21.14 -26.60 -8.15
CA ALA A 51 -22.42 -27.10 -7.66
C ALA A 51 -22.30 -28.55 -7.20
N ASP A 52 -22.69 -28.84 -5.96
CA ASP A 52 -22.80 -30.21 -5.45
C ASP A 52 -24.11 -30.84 -5.95
N VAL A 53 -24.03 -32.00 -6.60
CA VAL A 53 -25.17 -32.60 -7.31
C VAL A 53 -25.46 -34.04 -6.86
N PHE A 54 -26.74 -34.27 -6.58
CA PHE A 54 -27.34 -35.58 -6.32
C PHE A 54 -28.31 -35.97 -7.44
N LEU A 55 -28.23 -37.21 -7.91
CA LEU A 55 -29.26 -37.82 -8.75
C LEU A 55 -30.33 -38.48 -7.87
N VAL A 56 -31.57 -38.02 -7.97
CA VAL A 56 -32.73 -38.61 -7.28
C VAL A 56 -33.88 -38.75 -8.27
N ASN A 57 -34.41 -39.96 -8.45
CA ASN A 57 -35.53 -40.24 -9.35
C ASN A 57 -35.35 -39.66 -10.77
N ASN A 58 -34.14 -39.80 -11.34
CA ASN A 58 -33.72 -39.26 -12.64
C ASN A 58 -33.66 -37.72 -12.77
N GLU A 59 -33.77 -36.98 -11.66
CA GLU A 59 -33.58 -35.51 -11.62
C GLU A 59 -32.31 -35.15 -10.85
N LEU A 60 -31.66 -34.03 -11.24
CA LEU A 60 -30.40 -33.57 -10.68
C LEU A 60 -30.64 -32.42 -9.70
N PHE A 61 -30.50 -32.70 -8.41
CA PHE A 61 -30.68 -31.72 -7.34
C PHE A 61 -29.36 -31.17 -6.85
N VAL A 62 -29.36 -29.90 -6.46
CA VAL A 62 -28.20 -29.22 -5.86
C VAL A 62 -28.38 -29.17 -4.35
N ALA A 63 -27.44 -29.77 -3.62
CA ALA A 63 -27.41 -29.80 -2.16
C ALA A 63 -26.04 -30.26 -1.64
N HIS A 64 -25.65 -29.88 -0.43
CA HIS A 64 -24.42 -30.38 0.20
C HIS A 64 -24.61 -31.82 0.70
N THR A 65 -25.73 -32.07 1.38
CA THR A 65 -26.11 -33.42 1.85
C THR A 65 -27.45 -33.88 1.28
N SER A 66 -27.66 -35.20 1.25
CA SER A 66 -28.92 -35.77 0.77
C SER A 66 -30.16 -35.36 1.58
N LYS A 67 -29.97 -34.87 2.81
CA LYS A 67 -31.05 -34.39 3.69
C LYS A 67 -31.53 -32.99 3.34
N GLU A 68 -30.73 -32.21 2.63
CA GLU A 68 -31.02 -30.82 2.26
C GLU A 68 -31.66 -30.70 0.87
N ILE A 69 -31.85 -31.83 0.17
CA ILE A 69 -32.45 -31.84 -1.16
C ILE A 69 -33.83 -31.20 -1.12
N ALA A 70 -33.96 -30.07 -1.81
CA ALA A 70 -35.21 -29.37 -2.01
C ALA A 70 -35.68 -29.52 -3.47
N SER A 71 -36.97 -29.78 -3.66
CA SER A 71 -37.53 -30.12 -4.99
C SER A 71 -37.41 -29.01 -6.04
N HIS A 72 -37.10 -27.77 -5.64
CA HIS A 72 -36.94 -26.61 -6.52
C HIS A 72 -35.47 -26.28 -6.82
N ASN A 73 -34.52 -26.88 -6.09
CA ASN A 73 -33.08 -26.65 -6.23
C ASN A 73 -32.49 -27.68 -7.20
N THR A 74 -32.71 -27.49 -8.50
CA THR A 74 -32.14 -28.38 -9.53
C THR A 74 -30.93 -27.74 -10.18
N LEU A 75 -30.00 -28.57 -10.66
CA LEU A 75 -28.84 -28.11 -11.42
C LEU A 75 -29.27 -27.24 -12.62
N LYS A 76 -30.38 -27.64 -13.24
CA LYS A 76 -31.00 -26.94 -14.37
C LYS A 76 -31.41 -25.51 -14.01
N SER A 77 -32.25 -25.33 -12.98
CA SER A 77 -32.81 -24.03 -12.62
C SER A 77 -31.78 -23.11 -11.98
N MET A 78 -30.86 -23.66 -11.20
CA MET A 78 -29.89 -22.87 -10.43
C MET A 78 -28.65 -22.47 -11.25
N TYR A 79 -28.22 -23.28 -12.21
CA TYR A 79 -26.94 -23.05 -12.92
C TYR A 79 -27.06 -23.05 -14.44
N LEU A 80 -27.69 -24.07 -15.04
CA LEU A 80 -27.68 -24.22 -16.51
C LEU A 80 -28.55 -23.18 -17.21
N GLU A 81 -29.78 -22.94 -16.74
CA GLU A 81 -30.66 -21.92 -17.30
C GLU A 81 -30.08 -20.50 -17.11
N PRO A 82 -29.61 -20.10 -15.91
CA PRO A 82 -28.94 -18.81 -15.74
C PRO A 82 -27.72 -18.62 -16.64
N LEU A 83 -26.83 -19.63 -16.74
CA LEU A 83 -25.64 -19.57 -17.60
C LEU A 83 -26.02 -19.44 -19.08
N SER A 84 -26.93 -20.29 -19.56
CA SER A 84 -27.43 -20.24 -20.94
C SER A 84 -28.02 -18.87 -21.28
N ASN A 85 -28.82 -18.30 -20.37
CA ASN A 85 -29.39 -16.96 -20.55
C ASN A 85 -28.29 -15.90 -20.66
N LYS A 86 -27.27 -15.95 -19.80
CA LYS A 86 -26.13 -15.01 -19.86
C LYS A 86 -25.34 -15.12 -21.15
N LEU A 87 -25.04 -16.34 -21.60
CA LEU A 87 -24.35 -16.57 -22.87
C LEU A 87 -25.13 -15.99 -24.05
N LYS A 88 -26.45 -16.21 -24.10
CA LYS A 88 -27.32 -15.64 -25.15
C LYS A 88 -27.32 -14.12 -25.12
N THR A 89 -27.44 -13.51 -23.94
CA THR A 89 -27.43 -12.04 -23.80
C THR A 89 -26.09 -11.42 -24.16
N LEU A 90 -24.97 -12.13 -23.94
CA LEU A 90 -23.62 -11.61 -24.19
C LEU A 90 -23.00 -12.07 -25.51
N GLY A 91 -23.80 -12.64 -26.43
CA GLY A 91 -23.31 -13.08 -27.73
C GLY A 91 -22.27 -14.22 -27.65
N GLY A 92 -22.46 -15.15 -26.70
CA GLY A 92 -21.59 -16.30 -26.49
C GLY A 92 -20.42 -16.05 -25.54
N LYS A 93 -20.29 -14.87 -24.94
CA LYS A 93 -19.27 -14.62 -23.91
C LYS A 93 -19.79 -15.11 -22.55
N ALA A 94 -18.92 -15.77 -21.77
CA ALA A 94 -19.26 -16.18 -20.40
C ALA A 94 -19.46 -14.97 -19.48
N TYR A 95 -18.65 -13.93 -19.67
CA TYR A 95 -18.68 -12.69 -18.92
C TYR A 95 -18.59 -11.47 -19.85
N PRO A 96 -18.98 -10.25 -19.39
CA PRO A 96 -18.75 -9.01 -20.13
C PRO A 96 -17.27 -8.82 -20.53
N SER A 97 -16.36 -9.20 -19.62
CA SER A 97 -14.90 -9.19 -19.85
C SER A 97 -14.39 -10.27 -20.81
N ASN A 98 -15.25 -11.17 -21.28
CA ASN A 98 -14.92 -12.31 -22.15
C ASN A 98 -13.92 -13.31 -21.54
N LYS A 99 -13.76 -13.33 -20.21
CA LYS A 99 -13.02 -14.38 -19.50
C LYS A 99 -13.72 -15.74 -19.67
N PRO A 100 -12.97 -16.86 -19.65
CA PRO A 100 -13.58 -18.19 -19.62
C PRO A 100 -14.19 -18.48 -18.24
N LEU A 101 -15.12 -19.44 -18.21
CA LEU A 101 -15.76 -19.95 -16.99
C LEU A 101 -15.73 -21.48 -16.98
N ILE A 102 -15.36 -22.04 -15.84
CA ILE A 102 -15.53 -23.45 -15.52
C ILE A 102 -16.78 -23.61 -14.67
N LEU A 103 -17.76 -24.37 -15.15
CA LEU A 103 -18.84 -24.90 -14.33
C LEU A 103 -18.39 -26.25 -13.78
N MET A 104 -18.04 -26.29 -12.49
CA MET A 104 -17.70 -27.52 -11.82
C MET A 104 -18.97 -28.16 -11.24
N ILE A 105 -19.20 -29.43 -11.58
CA ILE A 105 -20.28 -30.23 -11.03
C ILE A 105 -19.63 -31.31 -10.15
N ASP A 106 -19.76 -31.17 -8.84
CA ASP A 106 -19.25 -32.13 -7.87
C ASP A 106 -20.33 -33.16 -7.57
N VAL A 107 -20.09 -34.41 -7.98
CA VAL A 107 -21.10 -35.46 -7.89
C VAL A 107 -21.06 -36.11 -6.51
N LYS A 108 -22.19 -36.08 -5.79
CA LYS A 108 -22.32 -36.69 -4.45
C LYS A 108 -23.01 -38.05 -4.46
N SER A 109 -23.74 -38.39 -5.52
CA SER A 109 -24.37 -39.70 -5.74
C SER A 109 -23.48 -40.65 -6.56
N ASP A 110 -24.03 -41.78 -7.01
CA ASP A 110 -23.30 -42.74 -7.86
C ASP A 110 -22.78 -42.08 -9.15
N ALA A 111 -21.49 -42.27 -9.45
CA ALA A 111 -20.80 -41.56 -10.51
C ALA A 111 -21.38 -41.82 -11.90
N ASP A 112 -21.59 -43.09 -12.25
CA ASP A 112 -21.93 -43.49 -13.62
C ASP A 112 -23.35 -43.08 -13.99
N SER A 113 -24.32 -43.35 -13.11
CA SER A 113 -25.72 -42.98 -13.32
C SER A 113 -25.92 -41.46 -13.31
N THR A 114 -25.26 -40.76 -12.39
CA THR A 114 -25.37 -39.29 -12.28
C THR A 114 -24.74 -38.61 -13.49
N LEU A 115 -23.57 -39.04 -13.96
CA LEU A 115 -22.93 -38.42 -15.10
C LEU A 115 -23.68 -38.67 -16.42
N LYS A 116 -24.37 -39.81 -16.56
CA LYS A 116 -25.30 -40.05 -17.69
C LYS A 116 -26.45 -39.05 -17.68
N ALA A 117 -27.06 -38.80 -16.51
CA ALA A 117 -28.12 -37.81 -16.36
C ALA A 117 -27.62 -36.37 -16.63
N ILE A 118 -26.45 -35.99 -16.10
CA ILE A 118 -25.79 -34.70 -16.37
C ILE A 118 -25.58 -34.52 -17.87
N THR A 119 -25.04 -35.54 -18.53
CA THR A 119 -24.79 -35.51 -19.98
C THR A 119 -26.08 -35.32 -20.78
N GLN A 120 -27.16 -36.01 -20.39
CA GLN A 120 -28.46 -35.87 -21.05
C GLN A 120 -29.03 -34.46 -20.86
N GLN A 121 -28.93 -33.91 -19.65
CA GLN A 121 -29.41 -32.55 -19.37
C GLN A 121 -28.57 -31.49 -20.11
N LEU A 122 -27.24 -31.60 -20.13
CA LEU A 122 -26.37 -30.65 -20.85
C LEU A 122 -26.60 -30.63 -22.36
N LYS A 123 -27.00 -31.76 -22.96
CA LYS A 123 -27.37 -31.82 -24.40
C LYS A 123 -28.57 -30.92 -24.73
N THR A 124 -29.38 -30.53 -23.75
CA THR A 124 -30.48 -29.56 -23.97
C THR A 124 -30.00 -28.10 -23.97
N PHE A 125 -28.71 -27.85 -23.68
CA PHE A 125 -28.08 -26.53 -23.64
C PHE A 125 -26.90 -26.45 -24.65
N PRO A 126 -27.17 -26.44 -25.96
CA PRO A 126 -26.13 -26.42 -27.00
C PRO A 126 -25.19 -25.22 -26.90
N ASP A 127 -25.71 -24.08 -26.43
CA ASP A 127 -24.96 -22.85 -26.19
C ASP A 127 -23.97 -22.94 -25.03
N ILE A 128 -24.12 -23.90 -24.12
CA ILE A 128 -23.13 -24.21 -23.09
C ILE A 128 -22.07 -25.17 -23.66
N ILE A 129 -22.50 -26.32 -24.20
CA ILE A 129 -21.58 -27.41 -24.59
C ILE A 129 -20.75 -27.13 -25.84
N SER A 130 -21.17 -26.22 -26.72
CA SER A 130 -20.41 -25.82 -27.92
C SER A 130 -19.53 -24.60 -27.69
N ASN A 131 -19.60 -23.98 -26.50
CA ASN A 131 -18.92 -22.73 -26.24
C ASN A 131 -17.50 -22.95 -25.75
N LYS A 132 -16.52 -22.52 -26.55
CA LYS A 132 -15.08 -22.64 -26.24
C LYS A 132 -14.64 -21.92 -24.95
N ASN A 133 -15.43 -20.96 -24.46
CA ASN A 133 -15.13 -20.21 -23.24
C ASN A 133 -15.79 -20.85 -22.00
N ILE A 134 -16.57 -21.92 -22.18
CA ILE A 134 -17.17 -22.68 -21.08
C ILE A 134 -16.55 -24.08 -21.05
N LYS A 135 -16.18 -24.53 -19.85
CA LYS A 135 -15.86 -25.93 -19.59
C LYS A 135 -16.77 -26.47 -18.50
N VAL A 136 -17.30 -27.67 -18.71
CA VAL A 136 -18.01 -28.41 -17.67
C VAL A 136 -17.05 -29.46 -17.12
N VAL A 137 -16.74 -29.33 -15.83
CA VAL A 137 -15.75 -30.18 -15.14
C VAL A 137 -16.45 -31.01 -14.08
N ILE A 138 -16.25 -32.32 -14.10
CA ILE A 138 -16.83 -33.23 -13.11
C ILE A 138 -15.84 -33.49 -11.99
N SER A 139 -16.24 -33.23 -10.75
CA SER A 139 -15.51 -33.56 -9.51
C SER A 139 -16.33 -34.48 -8.60
N GLY A 140 -15.87 -34.72 -7.37
CA GLY A 140 -16.50 -35.63 -6.42
C GLY A 140 -16.43 -37.10 -6.88
N ASN A 141 -17.57 -37.79 -6.85
CA ASN A 141 -17.73 -39.14 -7.39
C ASN A 141 -17.72 -39.12 -8.92
N ARG A 142 -16.58 -39.46 -9.51
CA ARG A 142 -16.39 -39.55 -10.96
C ARG A 142 -16.05 -40.98 -11.41
N PRO A 143 -16.42 -41.39 -12.64
CA PRO A 143 -16.05 -42.70 -13.18
C PRO A 143 -14.53 -42.86 -13.27
N LEU A 144 -14.07 -44.12 -13.29
CA LEU A 144 -12.65 -44.42 -13.50
C LEU A 144 -12.13 -43.80 -14.81
N PRO A 145 -10.87 -43.34 -14.88
CA PRO A 145 -10.31 -42.73 -16.09
C PRO A 145 -10.39 -43.61 -17.35
N SER A 146 -10.43 -44.94 -17.20
CA SER A 146 -10.60 -45.88 -18.31
C SER A 146 -11.96 -45.78 -19.02
N LEU A 147 -12.98 -45.24 -18.35
CA LEU A 147 -14.35 -45.11 -18.86
C LEU A 147 -14.63 -43.74 -19.49
N TRP A 148 -13.74 -42.75 -19.35
CA TRP A 148 -14.00 -41.37 -19.80
C TRP A 148 -14.25 -41.24 -21.31
N LYS A 149 -13.69 -42.13 -22.11
CA LYS A 149 -13.95 -42.21 -23.57
C LYS A 149 -15.40 -42.51 -23.93
N GLU A 150 -16.19 -43.03 -22.99
CA GLU A 150 -17.62 -43.32 -23.18
C GLU A 150 -18.49 -42.06 -23.01
N TYR A 151 -17.93 -40.99 -22.44
CA TYR A 151 -18.61 -39.72 -22.21
C TYR A 151 -18.21 -38.68 -23.27
N PRO A 152 -19.14 -37.78 -23.68
CA PRO A 152 -18.88 -36.79 -24.72
C PRO A 152 -17.67 -35.89 -24.44
N ASP A 153 -17.01 -35.41 -25.49
CA ASP A 153 -15.77 -34.63 -25.41
C ASP A 153 -15.93 -33.25 -24.75
N PHE A 154 -17.17 -32.76 -24.59
CA PHE A 154 -17.45 -31.54 -23.85
C PHE A 154 -17.40 -31.73 -22.31
N ILE A 155 -17.24 -32.97 -21.83
CA ILE A 155 -17.09 -33.29 -20.41
C ILE A 155 -15.60 -33.43 -20.05
N TYR A 156 -15.16 -32.56 -19.15
CA TYR A 156 -13.84 -32.56 -18.54
C TYR A 156 -13.92 -33.08 -17.09
N PHE A 157 -12.78 -33.40 -16.49
CA PHE A 157 -12.69 -33.97 -15.15
C PHE A 157 -11.70 -33.20 -14.28
N ASP A 158 -12.03 -33.10 -13.00
CA ASP A 158 -11.07 -32.77 -11.94
C ASP A 158 -10.24 -34.02 -11.64
N GLY A 159 -8.92 -33.91 -11.73
CA GLY A 159 -7.96 -35.00 -11.55
C GLY A 159 -7.55 -35.21 -10.10
N ARG A 160 -6.90 -36.34 -9.81
CA ARG A 160 -6.34 -36.69 -8.49
C ARG A 160 -4.84 -36.95 -8.58
N LEU A 161 -4.07 -36.55 -7.56
CA LEU A 161 -2.60 -36.66 -7.59
C LEU A 161 -2.07 -38.10 -7.58
N ASN A 162 -2.86 -39.02 -7.05
CA ASN A 162 -2.52 -40.44 -6.88
C ASN A 162 -2.90 -41.30 -8.10
N GLU A 163 -3.47 -40.71 -9.15
CA GLU A 163 -3.80 -41.40 -10.39
C GLU A 163 -2.78 -41.09 -11.49
N ASN A 164 -2.53 -42.08 -12.35
CA ASN A 164 -1.70 -41.92 -13.54
C ASN A 164 -2.60 -41.91 -14.78
N TYR A 165 -2.44 -40.89 -15.61
CA TYR A 165 -3.27 -40.70 -16.80
C TYR A 165 -2.48 -41.05 -18.06
N THR A 166 -3.11 -41.73 -19.01
CA THR A 166 -2.63 -41.74 -20.40
C THR A 166 -2.75 -40.34 -21.01
N PRO A 167 -2.05 -40.02 -22.12
CA PRO A 167 -2.17 -38.71 -22.76
C PRO A 167 -3.63 -38.32 -23.10
N ASP A 168 -4.43 -39.28 -23.59
CA ASP A 168 -5.84 -39.06 -23.93
C ASP A 168 -6.70 -38.78 -22.70
N GLN A 169 -6.43 -39.48 -21.58
CA GLN A 169 -7.11 -39.23 -20.30
C GLN A 169 -6.71 -37.87 -19.74
N LEU A 170 -5.41 -37.55 -19.76
CA LEU A 170 -4.89 -36.28 -19.27
C LEU A 170 -5.45 -35.10 -20.09
N ALA A 171 -5.69 -35.26 -21.38
CA ALA A 171 -6.35 -34.24 -22.21
C ALA A 171 -7.78 -33.90 -21.72
N ARG A 172 -8.46 -34.84 -21.04
CA ARG A 172 -9.78 -34.64 -20.43
C ARG A 172 -9.71 -34.06 -19.02
N VAL A 173 -8.53 -33.94 -18.40
CA VAL A 173 -8.34 -33.33 -17.08
C VAL A 173 -8.19 -31.81 -17.21
N GLU A 174 -9.02 -31.03 -16.53
CA GLU A 174 -8.92 -29.55 -16.54
C GLU A 174 -7.99 -29.03 -15.45
N MET A 175 -8.13 -29.57 -14.26
CA MET A 175 -7.33 -29.25 -13.08
C MET A 175 -7.12 -30.51 -12.26
N ILE A 176 -6.18 -30.48 -11.31
CA ILE A 176 -5.96 -31.53 -10.33
C ILE A 176 -6.18 -30.92 -8.95
N SER A 177 -7.10 -31.50 -8.19
CA SER A 177 -7.43 -31.08 -6.84
C SER A 177 -6.89 -32.05 -5.80
N GLU A 178 -6.48 -31.54 -4.64
CA GLU A 178 -6.06 -32.36 -3.50
C GLU A 178 -6.53 -31.76 -2.16
N ASP A 179 -6.78 -32.62 -1.17
CA ASP A 179 -7.04 -32.18 0.21
C ASP A 179 -5.77 -31.58 0.82
N LEU A 180 -5.83 -30.33 1.28
CA LEU A 180 -4.68 -29.71 1.92
C LEU A 180 -4.31 -30.43 3.24
N HIS A 181 -5.28 -31.01 3.95
CA HIS A 181 -5.05 -31.71 5.23
C HIS A 181 -4.24 -32.99 5.10
N GLU A 182 -4.25 -33.62 3.93
CA GLU A 182 -3.41 -34.80 3.65
C GLU A 182 -1.92 -34.42 3.51
N ILE A 183 -1.62 -33.12 3.35
CA ILE A 183 -0.26 -32.61 3.11
C ILE A 183 0.29 -31.88 4.34
N THR A 184 -0.54 -31.11 5.03
CA THR A 184 -0.14 -30.27 6.17
C THR A 184 -1.27 -30.12 7.21
N VAL A 185 -0.87 -29.93 8.47
CA VAL A 185 -1.77 -29.57 9.58
C VAL A 185 -2.03 -28.06 9.68
N TRP A 186 -1.48 -27.27 8.76
CA TRP A 186 -1.64 -25.82 8.77
C TRP A 186 -3.08 -25.42 8.50
N ASN A 187 -3.65 -24.70 9.46
CA ASN A 187 -5.06 -24.32 9.49
C ASN A 187 -5.28 -22.87 9.01
N GLY A 188 -4.46 -22.38 8.10
CA GLY A 188 -4.58 -21.02 7.57
C GLY A 188 -4.12 -19.90 8.53
N LYS A 189 -3.57 -20.22 9.71
CA LYS A 189 -3.02 -19.24 10.67
C LYS A 189 -1.51 -19.37 10.81
N GLY A 190 -0.84 -18.23 10.95
CA GLY A 190 0.63 -18.19 11.00
C GLY A 190 1.26 -18.61 9.68
N VAL A 191 2.58 -18.76 9.70
CA VAL A 191 3.37 -19.12 8.51
C VAL A 191 3.42 -20.64 8.36
N LEU A 192 3.34 -21.14 7.13
CA LEU A 192 3.64 -22.54 6.83
C LEU A 192 5.06 -22.89 7.28
N THR A 193 5.23 -24.10 7.83
CA THR A 193 6.59 -24.60 8.09
C THR A 193 7.32 -24.79 6.77
N GLN A 194 8.64 -24.60 6.76
CA GLN A 194 9.45 -24.82 5.55
C GLN A 194 9.25 -26.23 4.96
N PRO A 195 9.26 -27.34 5.75
CA PRO A 195 9.00 -28.66 5.20
C PRO A 195 7.62 -28.81 4.53
N ASP A 196 6.57 -28.22 5.10
CA ASP A 196 5.23 -28.30 4.49
C ASP A 196 5.14 -27.43 3.23
N SER A 197 5.76 -26.25 3.23
CA SER A 197 5.88 -25.41 2.04
C SER A 197 6.59 -26.16 0.91
N GLU A 198 7.68 -26.87 1.20
CA GLU A 198 8.44 -27.66 0.21
C GLU A 198 7.61 -28.82 -0.35
N LYS A 199 6.84 -29.53 0.48
CA LYS A 199 5.91 -30.59 0.02
C LYS A 199 4.84 -30.03 -0.92
N ILE A 200 4.20 -28.91 -0.53
CA ILE A 200 3.15 -28.28 -1.34
C ILE A 200 3.75 -27.80 -2.67
N GLN A 201 4.92 -27.15 -2.65
CA GLN A 201 5.61 -26.72 -3.88
C GLN A 201 5.97 -27.90 -4.79
N ALA A 202 6.41 -29.03 -4.24
CA ALA A 202 6.69 -30.23 -5.03
C ALA A 202 5.43 -30.78 -5.72
N ILE A 203 4.28 -30.76 -5.04
CA ILE A 203 2.98 -31.14 -5.60
C ILE A 203 2.58 -30.18 -6.73
N ILE A 204 2.62 -28.87 -6.47
CA ILE A 204 2.31 -27.83 -7.46
C ILE A 204 3.19 -28.04 -8.71
N LYS A 205 4.49 -28.21 -8.52
CA LYS A 205 5.43 -28.49 -9.61
C LYS A 205 5.05 -29.75 -10.39
N LYS A 206 4.73 -30.86 -9.71
CA LYS A 206 4.33 -32.13 -10.36
C LYS A 206 3.07 -31.95 -11.24
N VAL A 207 2.13 -31.12 -10.81
CA VAL A 207 0.90 -30.79 -11.57
C VAL A 207 1.22 -29.88 -12.76
N HIS A 208 2.03 -28.83 -12.53
CA HIS A 208 2.46 -27.90 -13.58
C HIS A 208 3.32 -28.58 -14.66
N ASP A 209 4.16 -29.55 -14.30
CA ASP A 209 4.96 -30.36 -15.24
C ASP A 209 4.07 -31.17 -16.22
N GLN A 210 2.80 -31.39 -15.87
CA GLN A 210 1.78 -32.02 -16.73
C GLN A 210 0.95 -31.00 -17.53
N ASN A 211 1.31 -29.71 -17.47
CA ASN A 211 0.57 -28.58 -18.03
C ASN A 211 -0.89 -28.53 -17.53
N LYS A 212 -1.09 -28.82 -16.25
CA LYS A 212 -2.38 -28.77 -15.55
C LYS A 212 -2.38 -27.71 -14.47
N LYS A 213 -3.58 -27.26 -14.10
CA LYS A 213 -3.80 -26.32 -13.01
C LYS A 213 -4.00 -27.10 -11.70
N VAL A 214 -3.57 -26.52 -10.59
CA VAL A 214 -3.73 -27.10 -9.25
C VAL A 214 -4.71 -26.32 -8.39
N ARG A 215 -5.53 -27.04 -7.62
CA ARG A 215 -6.39 -26.51 -6.56
C ARG A 215 -6.16 -27.31 -5.28
N PHE A 216 -6.16 -26.65 -4.13
CA PHE A 216 -6.30 -27.33 -2.85
C PHE A 216 -7.67 -27.04 -2.26
N TRP A 217 -8.34 -28.06 -1.74
CA TRP A 217 -9.59 -27.91 -0.97
C TRP A 217 -9.31 -28.13 0.52
N ALA A 218 -10.34 -27.93 1.35
CA ALA A 218 -10.22 -27.81 2.81
C ALA A 218 -9.34 -26.63 3.28
N THR A 219 -9.27 -25.57 2.47
CA THR A 219 -8.61 -24.30 2.80
C THR A 219 -9.50 -23.42 3.68
N GLN A 220 -8.93 -22.37 4.27
CA GLN A 220 -9.65 -21.41 5.11
C GLN A 220 -9.91 -20.09 4.41
N ASP A 221 -11.05 -19.47 4.68
CA ASP A 221 -11.47 -18.19 4.09
C ASP A 221 -10.93 -16.97 4.87
N ASN A 222 -9.62 -16.75 4.75
CA ASN A 222 -8.95 -15.59 5.32
C ASN A 222 -7.74 -15.14 4.51
N VAL A 223 -7.34 -13.87 4.70
CA VAL A 223 -6.24 -13.21 3.98
C VAL A 223 -4.93 -13.99 4.05
N ASN A 224 -4.55 -14.48 5.24
CA ASN A 224 -3.30 -15.24 5.40
C ASN A 224 -3.30 -16.50 4.53
N THR A 225 -4.44 -17.18 4.42
CA THR A 225 -4.59 -18.36 3.58
C THR A 225 -4.48 -18.00 2.11
N TYR A 226 -5.22 -17.00 1.65
CA TYR A 226 -5.19 -16.54 0.27
C TYR A 226 -3.78 -16.17 -0.17
N MET A 227 -3.09 -15.36 0.65
CA MET A 227 -1.73 -14.93 0.37
C MET A 227 -0.74 -16.08 0.31
N THR A 228 -0.81 -17.00 1.27
CA THR A 228 0.08 -18.15 1.31
C THR A 228 -0.08 -19.00 0.05
N LEU A 229 -1.30 -19.31 -0.36
CA LEU A 229 -1.57 -20.09 -1.58
C LEU A 229 -1.14 -19.33 -2.85
N MET A 230 -1.35 -18.00 -2.91
CA MET A 230 -0.88 -17.16 -4.02
C MET A 230 0.65 -17.09 -4.11
N ASN A 231 1.33 -17.04 -2.97
CA ASN A 231 2.79 -17.06 -2.89
C ASN A 231 3.36 -18.41 -3.33
N LEU A 232 2.65 -19.50 -3.04
CA LEU A 232 2.97 -20.86 -3.50
C LEU A 232 2.61 -21.14 -4.97
N LYS A 233 1.90 -20.22 -5.65
CA LYS A 233 1.48 -20.35 -7.06
C LYS A 233 0.41 -21.41 -7.30
N VAL A 234 -0.55 -21.51 -6.38
CA VAL A 234 -1.78 -22.29 -6.57
C VAL A 234 -2.68 -21.61 -7.60
N ASP A 235 -3.17 -22.34 -8.60
CA ASP A 235 -3.89 -21.74 -9.73
C ASP A 235 -5.31 -21.29 -9.40
N PHE A 236 -6.02 -22.10 -8.61
CA PHE A 236 -7.38 -21.81 -8.15
C PHE A 236 -7.44 -21.76 -6.63
N ILE A 237 -7.91 -20.63 -6.10
CA ILE A 237 -8.13 -20.40 -4.67
C ILE A 237 -9.61 -20.64 -4.39
N GLY A 238 -9.91 -21.72 -3.66
CA GLY A 238 -11.26 -22.03 -3.19
C GLY A 238 -11.69 -21.06 -2.09
N THR A 239 -12.92 -20.56 -2.19
CA THR A 239 -13.52 -19.74 -1.14
C THR A 239 -15.04 -19.81 -1.14
N ASP A 240 -15.64 -19.72 0.05
CA ASP A 240 -17.08 -19.48 0.23
C ASP A 240 -17.37 -17.96 0.30
N LYS A 241 -16.32 -17.12 0.34
CA LYS A 241 -16.37 -15.65 0.45
C LYS A 241 -15.89 -14.93 -0.80
N VAL A 242 -16.51 -15.28 -1.94
CA VAL A 242 -16.10 -14.80 -3.28
C VAL A 242 -15.90 -13.28 -3.37
N ALA A 243 -16.83 -12.48 -2.83
CA ALA A 243 -16.75 -11.03 -2.91
C ALA A 243 -15.53 -10.47 -2.15
N GLU A 244 -15.23 -11.02 -0.97
CA GLU A 244 -14.09 -10.61 -0.16
C GLU A 244 -12.76 -10.95 -0.85
N LEU A 245 -12.63 -12.17 -1.39
CA LEU A 245 -11.43 -12.57 -2.13
C LEU A 245 -11.26 -11.76 -3.43
N THR A 246 -12.36 -11.46 -4.14
CA THR A 246 -12.33 -10.64 -5.35
C THR A 246 -11.83 -9.22 -5.04
N GLN A 247 -12.37 -8.60 -3.98
CA GLN A 247 -11.91 -7.29 -3.52
C GLN A 247 -10.43 -7.34 -3.10
N PHE A 248 -10.02 -8.37 -2.36
CA PHE A 248 -8.63 -8.57 -1.96
C PHE A 248 -7.70 -8.61 -3.18
N ILE A 249 -7.99 -9.47 -4.18
CA ILE A 249 -7.18 -9.59 -5.41
C ILE A 249 -7.11 -8.27 -6.17
N ASN A 250 -8.23 -7.56 -6.31
CA ASN A 250 -8.27 -6.28 -7.02
C ASN A 250 -7.40 -5.21 -6.33
N ASN A 251 -7.30 -5.26 -4.99
CA ASN A 251 -6.53 -4.31 -4.20
C ASN A 251 -5.03 -4.61 -4.17
N ILE A 252 -4.58 -5.82 -4.57
CA ILE A 252 -3.13 -6.18 -4.57
C ILE A 252 -2.31 -5.14 -5.34
N LYS A 253 -2.83 -4.60 -6.45
CA LYS A 253 -2.13 -3.60 -7.28
C LYS A 253 -1.73 -2.33 -6.54
N THR A 254 -2.51 -1.91 -5.54
CA THR A 254 -2.20 -0.71 -4.73
C THR A 254 -1.62 -1.08 -3.38
N THR A 255 -1.83 -2.31 -2.90
CA THR A 255 -1.41 -2.74 -1.56
C THR A 255 -0.12 -3.57 -1.55
N PHE A 256 0.43 -3.92 -2.70
CA PHE A 256 1.73 -4.58 -2.84
C PHE A 256 2.74 -3.66 -3.50
N TYR A 257 3.97 -3.66 -2.99
CA TYR A 257 5.10 -3.03 -3.66
C TYR A 257 6.39 -3.81 -3.43
N GLN A 258 7.15 -4.02 -4.50
CA GLN A 258 8.52 -4.50 -4.43
C GLN A 258 9.46 -3.40 -4.88
N ASN A 259 10.33 -2.97 -3.97
CA ASN A 259 11.32 -1.96 -4.26
C ASN A 259 12.49 -2.55 -5.05
N THR A 260 13.00 -1.77 -5.99
CA THR A 260 14.14 -2.12 -6.84
C THR A 260 15.32 -1.17 -6.65
N GLU A 261 15.14 -0.08 -5.91
CA GLU A 261 16.14 0.97 -5.71
C GLU A 261 16.45 1.10 -4.22
N PHE A 262 17.69 0.78 -3.84
CA PHE A 262 18.10 0.73 -2.44
C PHE A 262 19.06 1.87 -2.11
N HIS A 263 19.01 2.40 -0.90
CA HIS A 263 20.01 3.35 -0.40
C HIS A 263 20.63 2.89 0.92
N GLN A 264 21.88 3.30 1.15
CA GLN A 264 22.59 3.00 2.39
C GLN A 264 22.09 3.92 3.51
N ALA A 265 21.75 3.35 4.66
CA ALA A 265 21.37 4.11 5.83
C ALA A 265 22.58 4.84 6.41
N TYR A 266 22.40 6.10 6.82
CA TYR A 266 23.44 6.81 7.55
C TYR A 266 23.55 6.29 8.99
N VAL A 267 24.78 6.09 9.48
CA VAL A 267 25.06 5.67 10.86
C VAL A 267 25.63 6.85 11.66
N PRO A 268 24.96 7.29 12.73
CA PRO A 268 25.39 8.44 13.53
C PRO A 268 26.67 8.19 14.32
N LYS A 269 27.49 9.23 14.51
CA LYS A 269 28.79 9.16 15.21
C LYS A 269 28.76 9.58 16.69
N ASN A 270 27.65 10.11 17.19
CA ASN A 270 27.42 10.52 18.58
C ASN A 270 28.46 11.50 19.16
N VAL A 271 28.76 12.58 18.43
CA VAL A 271 29.89 13.50 18.73
C VAL A 271 29.54 14.72 19.62
N PHE A 272 28.40 14.72 20.32
CA PHE A 272 27.84 15.90 21.01
C PHE A 272 27.81 15.81 22.54
N LYS A 273 28.63 14.94 23.16
CA LYS A 273 28.73 14.81 24.62
C LYS A 273 29.05 16.17 25.28
N ASN A 274 28.32 16.52 26.35
CA ASN A 274 28.44 17.77 27.11
C ASN A 274 28.19 19.06 26.29
N LYS A 275 27.52 18.97 25.13
CA LYS A 275 27.09 20.14 24.35
C LYS A 275 25.66 20.55 24.72
N ARG A 276 25.30 21.79 24.39
CA ARG A 276 23.93 22.29 24.40
C ARG A 276 23.52 22.63 22.97
N PRO A 277 22.25 22.41 22.59
CA PRO A 277 21.80 22.77 21.25
C PRO A 277 21.72 24.28 21.10
N LYS A 278 22.29 24.78 20.01
CA LYS A 278 22.09 26.14 19.50
C LYS A 278 21.12 26.14 18.32
N ASN A 279 21.23 25.11 17.47
CA ASN A 279 20.42 24.97 16.27
C ASN A 279 19.42 23.83 16.41
N VAL A 280 18.31 23.91 15.69
CA VAL A 280 17.28 22.86 15.66
C VAL A 280 16.88 22.57 14.22
N ILE A 281 16.79 21.29 13.90
CA ILE A 281 16.18 20.77 12.67
C ILE A 281 15.02 19.88 13.10
N LEU A 282 13.80 20.26 12.71
CA LEU A 282 12.58 19.49 12.90
C LEU A 282 12.15 18.93 11.54
N LEU A 283 12.17 17.61 11.41
CA LEU A 283 11.70 16.91 10.23
C LEU A 283 10.34 16.27 10.51
N ILE A 284 9.36 16.53 9.65
CA ILE A 284 7.99 15.99 9.78
C ILE A 284 7.69 15.11 8.58
N GLY A 285 7.46 13.81 8.80
CA GLY A 285 6.85 12.95 7.79
C GLY A 285 5.34 13.00 8.00
N ASP A 286 4.60 13.74 7.16
CA ASP A 286 3.14 13.87 7.30
C ASP A 286 2.51 12.47 7.17
N GLY A 287 1.65 12.07 8.11
CA GLY A 287 1.04 10.73 8.12
C GLY A 287 2.00 9.56 8.44
N MET A 288 3.25 9.83 8.83
CA MET A 288 4.32 8.82 9.05
C MET A 288 4.18 8.08 10.39
N GLY A 289 3.24 7.14 10.46
CA GLY A 289 3.14 6.17 11.55
C GLY A 289 4.21 5.06 11.50
N LEU A 290 4.19 4.17 12.50
CA LEU A 290 5.19 3.10 12.62
C LEU A 290 5.13 2.11 11.45
N ALA A 291 3.93 1.83 10.91
CA ALA A 291 3.77 0.93 9.78
C ALA A 291 4.36 1.52 8.48
N GLN A 292 4.18 2.83 8.25
CA GLN A 292 4.78 3.57 7.15
C GLN A 292 6.31 3.48 7.24
N ILE A 293 6.88 3.70 8.43
CA ILE A 293 8.33 3.58 8.65
C ILE A 293 8.80 2.14 8.37
N TYR A 294 8.16 1.14 8.97
CA TYR A 294 8.61 -0.25 8.82
C TYR A 294 8.44 -0.78 7.38
N SER A 295 7.49 -0.24 6.62
CA SER A 295 7.35 -0.50 5.18
C SER A 295 8.60 -0.06 4.41
N GLY A 296 9.15 1.12 4.72
CA GLY A 296 10.42 1.59 4.17
C GLY A 296 11.59 0.70 4.58
N TYR A 297 11.67 0.28 5.84
CA TYR A 297 12.72 -0.61 6.34
C TYR A 297 12.75 -1.95 5.61
N THR A 298 11.57 -2.56 5.44
CA THR A 298 11.42 -3.83 4.72
C THR A 298 11.80 -3.66 3.25
N ALA A 299 11.25 -2.63 2.59
CA ALA A 299 11.49 -2.34 1.19
C ALA A 299 12.95 -1.96 0.90
N ASN A 300 13.66 -1.40 1.86
CA ASN A 300 15.08 -1.03 1.74
C ASN A 300 16.02 -2.06 2.37
N LYS A 301 15.56 -3.31 2.57
CA LYS A 301 16.37 -4.45 3.02
C LYS A 301 17.13 -4.19 4.33
N GLU A 302 16.39 -3.87 5.38
CA GLU A 302 16.91 -3.60 6.73
C GLU A 302 17.75 -2.31 6.85
N GLN A 303 17.61 -1.37 5.92
CA GLN A 303 18.33 -0.09 5.95
C GLN A 303 17.35 1.07 6.11
N LEU A 304 17.38 1.76 7.25
CA LEU A 304 16.83 3.12 7.41
C LEU A 304 17.74 3.95 8.30
N SER A 305 18.07 5.14 7.83
CA SER A 305 18.80 6.16 8.60
C SER A 305 18.01 6.51 9.88
N LEU A 306 16.69 6.61 9.79
CA LEU A 306 15.80 6.89 10.93
C LEU A 306 15.96 5.89 12.08
N PHE A 307 16.06 4.59 11.77
CA PHE A 307 16.22 3.53 12.78
C PHE A 307 17.60 3.48 13.43
N ASN A 308 18.59 4.18 12.86
CA ASN A 308 19.89 4.33 13.49
C ASN A 308 19.91 5.44 14.56
N ILE A 309 18.82 6.19 14.74
CA ILE A 309 18.70 7.17 15.81
C ILE A 309 18.41 6.45 17.15
N PRO A 310 19.29 6.58 18.16
CA PRO A 310 19.17 5.81 19.40
C PRO A 310 18.04 6.30 20.32
N THR A 311 17.67 7.58 20.25
CA THR A 311 16.70 8.17 21.16
C THR A 311 15.31 8.22 20.53
N GLN A 312 14.35 7.55 21.17
CA GLN A 312 13.00 7.33 20.63
C GLN A 312 11.92 7.55 21.69
N GLY A 313 10.75 8.03 21.26
CA GLY A 313 9.56 8.25 22.06
C GLY A 313 8.30 8.20 21.19
N PHE A 314 7.15 8.57 21.77
CA PHE A 314 5.87 8.64 21.07
C PHE A 314 5.11 9.93 21.40
N SER A 315 4.45 10.47 20.39
CA SER A 315 3.66 11.70 20.45
C SER A 315 2.17 11.41 20.29
N ILE A 316 1.35 11.89 21.22
CA ILE A 316 -0.12 11.80 21.17
C ILE A 316 -0.66 13.01 20.39
N THR A 317 -1.42 12.73 19.33
CA THR A 317 -1.67 13.68 18.26
C THR A 317 -3.06 14.34 18.28
N LYS A 318 -4.03 13.82 19.03
CA LYS A 318 -5.43 14.33 19.07
C LYS A 318 -5.56 15.86 19.08
N SER A 319 -6.59 16.41 18.45
CA SER A 319 -6.88 17.85 18.50
C SER A 319 -7.67 18.23 19.77
N SER A 320 -8.03 19.50 19.93
CA SER A 320 -8.89 19.97 21.02
C SER A 320 -10.33 19.48 20.87
N ASP A 321 -10.82 19.35 19.65
CA ASP A 321 -12.22 19.06 19.30
C ASP A 321 -12.47 17.64 18.76
N SER A 322 -11.41 16.84 18.51
CA SER A 322 -11.53 15.52 17.90
C SER A 322 -10.55 14.50 18.49
N TYR A 323 -10.99 13.24 18.48
CA TYR A 323 -10.13 12.10 18.81
C TYR A 323 -9.05 11.86 17.75
N ILE A 324 -9.36 12.15 16.47
CA ILE A 324 -8.45 12.06 15.34
C ILE A 324 -8.14 13.48 14.86
N THR A 325 -6.86 13.86 14.91
CA THR A 325 -6.41 15.18 14.45
C THR A 325 -6.35 15.25 12.93
N ASP A 326 -6.35 16.46 12.39
CA ASP A 326 -5.81 16.73 11.05
C ASP A 326 -4.41 17.34 11.14
N SER A 327 -3.74 17.48 9.97
CA SER A 327 -2.39 18.06 9.87
C SER A 327 -2.32 19.48 10.43
N ALA A 328 -3.39 20.27 10.30
CA ALA A 328 -3.43 21.66 10.78
C ALA A 328 -3.35 21.75 12.30
N ALA A 329 -4.21 21.02 13.01
CA ALA A 329 -4.15 20.98 14.48
C ALA A 329 -2.89 20.26 14.98
N GLY A 330 -2.47 19.18 14.30
CA GLY A 330 -1.28 18.41 14.63
C GLY A 330 0.00 19.25 14.57
N ALA A 331 0.19 19.97 13.46
CA ALA A 331 1.33 20.87 13.27
C ALA A 331 1.24 22.12 14.14
N THR A 332 0.05 22.72 14.33
CA THR A 332 -0.14 23.87 15.23
C THR A 332 0.31 23.55 16.65
N ALA A 333 -0.01 22.37 17.16
CA ALA A 333 0.43 21.94 18.47
C ALA A 333 1.96 21.87 18.60
N MET A 334 2.66 21.37 17.58
CA MET A 334 4.12 21.34 17.56
C MET A 334 4.74 22.73 17.36
N ALA A 335 4.07 23.61 16.61
CA ALA A 335 4.56 24.94 16.29
C ALA A 335 4.35 25.95 17.42
N THR A 336 3.33 25.77 18.26
CA THR A 336 2.91 26.78 19.25
C THR A 336 2.94 26.28 20.70
N GLY A 337 2.94 24.96 20.93
CA GLY A 337 2.77 24.38 22.25
C GLY A 337 1.31 24.34 22.75
N HIS A 338 0.34 24.69 21.89
CA HIS A 338 -1.08 24.70 22.22
C HIS A 338 -1.86 23.75 21.30
N LYS A 339 -2.76 22.95 21.89
CA LYS A 339 -3.77 22.24 21.09
C LYS A 339 -4.72 23.27 20.47
N THR A 340 -5.34 22.89 19.35
CA THR A 340 -6.38 23.68 18.68
C THR A 340 -7.38 22.75 18.00
N ASN A 341 -8.41 23.33 17.39
CA ASN A 341 -9.43 22.60 16.64
C ASN A 341 -8.87 22.13 15.29
N ASN A 342 -9.41 21.03 14.75
CA ASN A 342 -9.06 20.60 13.40
C ASN A 342 -9.26 21.74 12.39
N ARG A 343 -8.40 21.78 11.37
CA ARG A 343 -8.33 22.81 10.31
C ARG A 343 -7.77 24.16 10.75
N PHE A 344 -7.56 24.41 12.04
CA PHE A 344 -7.01 25.69 12.51
C PHE A 344 -5.48 25.72 12.36
N ILE A 345 -4.97 26.83 11.84
CA ILE A 345 -3.55 27.09 11.59
C ILE A 345 -3.08 28.15 12.59
N SER A 346 -2.28 27.76 13.58
CA SER A 346 -1.63 28.65 14.58
C SER A 346 -2.57 29.66 15.25
N VAL A 347 -3.80 29.25 15.49
CA VAL A 347 -4.79 29.99 16.27
C VAL A 347 -5.32 29.08 17.39
N ASP A 348 -5.74 29.66 18.51
CA ASP A 348 -6.39 28.91 19.59
C ASP A 348 -7.78 28.45 19.19
N GLU A 349 -8.47 27.72 20.08
CA GLU A 349 -9.81 27.19 19.81
C GLU A 349 -10.87 28.28 19.57
N GLN A 350 -10.56 29.55 19.84
CA GLN A 350 -11.40 30.72 19.58
C GLN A 350 -10.97 31.49 18.32
N GLY A 351 -9.95 31.02 17.59
CA GLY A 351 -9.46 31.65 16.36
C GLY A 351 -8.49 32.81 16.60
N LYS A 352 -7.99 33.00 17.83
CA LYS A 352 -7.00 34.04 18.12
C LYS A 352 -5.59 33.53 17.82
N SER A 353 -4.79 34.35 17.16
CA SER A 353 -3.40 34.02 16.79
C SER A 353 -2.56 33.61 17.99
N LEU A 354 -1.89 32.46 17.85
CA LEU A 354 -0.89 31.91 18.74
C LEU A 354 0.48 32.15 18.16
N GLN A 355 1.43 32.64 18.96
CA GLN A 355 2.80 32.85 18.48
C GLN A 355 3.48 31.52 18.14
N THR A 356 4.03 31.39 16.93
CA THR A 356 4.76 30.17 16.54
C THR A 356 6.20 30.18 17.03
N ILE A 357 6.82 29.00 17.10
CA ILE A 357 8.24 28.82 17.42
C ILE A 357 9.14 29.56 16.43
N ALA A 358 8.80 29.58 15.14
CA ALA A 358 9.59 30.30 14.15
C ALA A 358 9.57 31.80 14.43
N GLU A 359 8.40 32.38 14.73
CA GLU A 359 8.29 33.80 15.07
C GLU A 359 9.02 34.14 16.37
N GLN A 360 8.89 33.28 17.38
CA GLN A 360 9.54 33.47 18.67
C GLN A 360 11.07 33.41 18.56
N LEU A 361 11.60 32.50 17.74
CA LEU A 361 13.03 32.35 17.52
C LEU A 361 13.58 33.46 16.61
N ALA A 362 12.83 33.90 15.60
CA ALA A 362 13.20 35.05 14.78
C ALA A 362 13.39 36.32 15.63
N LYS A 363 12.52 36.57 16.63
CA LYS A 363 12.69 37.66 17.62
C LYS A 363 13.97 37.53 18.46
N LYS A 364 14.52 36.33 18.58
CA LYS A 364 15.81 36.03 19.24
C LYS A 364 16.99 35.99 18.25
N ASN A 365 16.82 36.55 17.05
CA ASN A 365 17.79 36.57 15.94
C ASN A 365 18.15 35.19 15.37
N TYR A 366 17.35 34.16 15.61
CA TYR A 366 17.52 32.90 14.90
C TYR A 366 17.22 33.09 13.41
N LYS A 367 17.94 32.33 12.58
CA LYS A 367 17.56 32.12 11.18
C LYS A 367 16.50 31.04 11.08
N THR A 368 15.47 31.25 10.27
CA THR A 368 14.37 30.28 10.14
C THR A 368 14.14 29.84 8.70
N ALA A 369 13.94 28.53 8.50
CA ALA A 369 13.56 27.96 7.21
C ALA A 369 12.34 27.05 7.36
N ILE A 370 11.47 27.09 6.35
CA ILE A 370 10.32 26.20 6.22
C ILE A 370 10.38 25.56 4.83
N ILE A 371 10.41 24.23 4.79
CA ILE A 371 10.58 23.43 3.58
C ILE A 371 9.45 22.40 3.54
N SER A 372 8.79 22.22 2.40
CA SER A 372 7.80 21.17 2.22
C SER A 372 7.90 20.52 0.84
N ALA A 373 7.85 19.19 0.80
CA ALA A 373 7.66 18.41 -0.43
C ALA A 373 6.17 18.36 -0.88
N GLY A 374 5.40 19.38 -0.50
CA GLY A 374 4.01 19.63 -0.89
C GLY A 374 3.79 21.12 -1.19
N ASN A 375 2.53 21.56 -1.16
CA ASN A 375 2.22 22.99 -1.31
C ASN A 375 2.63 23.72 -0.02
N ILE A 376 3.36 24.83 -0.14
CA ILE A 376 3.84 25.55 1.04
C ILE A 376 2.73 26.18 1.88
N THR A 377 1.54 26.35 1.29
CA THR A 377 0.34 26.84 1.96
C THR A 377 -0.52 25.73 2.54
N ASP A 378 -0.12 24.46 2.39
CA ASP A 378 -0.75 23.35 3.09
C ASP A 378 -0.49 23.44 4.60
N ALA A 379 -1.26 22.67 5.36
CA ALA A 379 -1.43 22.85 6.78
C ALA A 379 -0.13 22.78 7.59
N THR A 380 0.68 21.74 7.37
CA THR A 380 1.91 21.49 8.12
C THR A 380 2.93 22.63 7.99
N PRO A 381 3.31 23.09 6.77
CA PRO A 381 4.20 24.26 6.64
C PRO A 381 3.54 25.55 7.10
N ALA A 382 2.26 25.77 6.79
CA ALA A 382 1.53 26.97 7.19
C ALA A 382 1.50 27.18 8.71
N ALA A 383 1.39 26.11 9.50
CA ALA A 383 1.38 26.18 10.97
C ALA A 383 2.66 26.77 11.58
N PHE A 384 3.75 26.88 10.81
CA PHE A 384 4.99 27.49 11.29
C PHE A 384 5.14 28.97 10.92
N TYR A 385 4.26 29.55 10.08
CA TYR A 385 4.37 30.97 9.67
C TYR A 385 3.06 31.75 9.51
N ALA A 386 1.90 31.09 9.45
CA ALA A 386 0.60 31.71 9.19
C ALA A 386 -0.35 31.53 10.37
N HIS A 387 -1.43 32.33 10.42
CA HIS A 387 -2.46 32.28 11.46
C HIS A 387 -3.85 32.39 10.83
N GLN A 388 -4.52 31.27 10.63
CA GLN A 388 -5.83 31.23 9.97
C GLN A 388 -6.78 30.25 10.68
N PRO A 389 -8.07 30.57 10.79
CA PRO A 389 -9.07 29.66 11.36
C PRO A 389 -9.44 28.51 10.41
N GLU A 390 -8.84 28.43 9.23
CA GLU A 390 -9.19 27.46 8.19
C GLU A 390 -8.01 27.19 7.26
N ARG A 391 -7.54 25.94 7.23
CA ARG A 391 -6.43 25.46 6.40
C ARG A 391 -6.67 25.58 4.90
N SER A 392 -7.92 25.62 4.43
CA SER A 392 -8.22 25.79 3.01
C SER A 392 -8.06 27.24 2.49
N LEU A 393 -7.71 28.19 3.37
CA LEU A 393 -7.51 29.60 3.00
C LEU A 393 -6.09 29.83 2.45
N SER A 394 -5.70 29.13 1.39
CA SER A 394 -4.33 29.14 0.84
C SER A 394 -3.81 30.54 0.47
N GLU A 395 -4.64 31.41 -0.11
CA GLU A 395 -4.24 32.80 -0.42
C GLU A 395 -4.06 33.68 0.83
N PRO A 396 -4.99 33.68 1.82
CA PRO A 396 -4.72 34.30 3.12
C PRO A 396 -3.48 33.75 3.82
N ILE A 397 -3.29 32.42 3.82
CA ILE A 397 -2.08 31.76 4.36
C ILE A 397 -0.82 32.31 3.68
N ALA A 398 -0.76 32.36 2.34
CA ALA A 398 0.37 32.94 1.62
C ALA A 398 0.62 34.41 1.99
N ASN A 399 -0.45 35.18 2.20
CA ASN A 399 -0.35 36.58 2.59
C ASN A 399 0.21 36.77 4.01
N ASP A 400 -0.10 35.87 4.95
CA ASP A 400 0.43 35.93 6.33
C ASP A 400 1.96 35.85 6.37
N PHE A 401 2.58 35.17 5.40
CA PHE A 401 4.04 35.11 5.28
C PHE A 401 4.69 36.51 5.23
N LEU A 402 4.00 37.53 4.68
CA LEU A 402 4.52 38.90 4.60
C LEU A 402 4.65 39.59 5.98
N SER A 403 3.86 39.14 6.96
CA SER A 403 3.77 39.70 8.31
C SER A 403 4.83 39.11 9.25
N SER A 404 5.14 37.82 9.09
CA SER A 404 6.09 37.10 9.93
C SER A 404 7.01 36.20 9.10
N PRO A 405 7.88 36.78 8.25
CA PRO A 405 8.56 36.01 7.22
C PRO A 405 9.73 35.21 7.81
N SER A 406 9.77 33.92 7.51
CA SER A 406 10.99 33.12 7.67
C SER A 406 12.04 33.52 6.64
N ASP A 407 13.34 33.37 6.96
CA ASP A 407 14.41 33.72 6.02
C ASP A 407 14.34 32.86 4.74
N ILE A 408 13.98 31.58 4.86
CA ILE A 408 13.91 30.64 3.73
C ILE A 408 12.53 29.97 3.66
N LEU A 409 11.95 29.96 2.47
CA LEU A 409 10.72 29.22 2.17
C LEU A 409 10.91 28.40 0.88
N ILE A 410 10.71 27.09 0.92
CA ILE A 410 10.88 26.20 -0.25
C ILE A 410 9.74 25.18 -0.33
N GLY A 411 9.04 25.10 -1.46
CA GLY A 411 7.92 24.17 -1.65
C GLY A 411 7.26 24.28 -3.02
N GLY A 412 6.02 23.80 -3.15
CA GLY A 412 5.09 24.18 -4.22
C GLY A 412 4.21 25.36 -3.81
N GLY A 413 3.12 25.57 -4.54
CA GLY A 413 2.12 26.61 -4.26
C GLY A 413 2.49 27.98 -4.81
N GLN A 414 3.13 28.04 -5.99
CA GLN A 414 3.53 29.32 -6.58
C GLN A 414 2.33 30.24 -6.89
N LYS A 415 1.19 29.65 -7.26
CA LYS A 415 0.01 30.39 -7.74
C LYS A 415 -0.59 31.26 -6.63
N GLU A 416 -0.55 30.76 -5.40
CA GLU A 416 -1.02 31.43 -4.18
C GLU A 416 -0.21 32.71 -3.87
N PHE A 417 0.98 32.85 -4.47
CA PHE A 417 1.83 34.03 -4.35
C PHE A 417 1.76 34.96 -5.56
N ILE A 418 1.73 34.44 -6.79
CA ILE A 418 1.89 35.25 -8.02
C ILE A 418 0.64 35.37 -8.88
N SER A 419 -0.35 34.49 -8.72
CA SER A 419 -1.55 34.39 -9.58
C SER A 419 -2.82 34.34 -8.74
N ARG A 420 -2.95 35.32 -7.85
CA ARG A 420 -4.00 35.39 -6.83
C ARG A 420 -5.31 35.94 -7.36
N LYS A 421 -6.42 35.52 -6.75
CA LYS A 421 -7.78 36.00 -7.05
C LYS A 421 -7.96 37.48 -6.76
N ASP A 422 -7.24 38.00 -5.77
CA ASP A 422 -7.25 39.42 -5.41
C ASP A 422 -6.38 40.30 -6.34
N GLY A 423 -5.73 39.71 -7.34
CA GLY A 423 -4.88 40.41 -8.31
C GLY A 423 -3.53 40.86 -7.76
N LYS A 424 -3.20 40.54 -6.49
CA LYS A 424 -1.90 40.86 -5.91
C LYS A 424 -0.84 39.88 -6.36
N ASP A 425 0.40 40.36 -6.41
CA ASP A 425 1.59 39.58 -6.67
C ASP A 425 2.55 39.74 -5.48
N LEU A 426 2.53 38.77 -4.57
CA LEU A 426 3.31 38.81 -3.34
C LEU A 426 4.81 38.66 -3.62
N SER A 427 5.20 38.11 -4.76
CA SER A 427 6.63 37.98 -5.12
C SER A 427 7.30 39.35 -5.22
N LYS A 428 6.58 40.35 -5.77
CA LYS A 428 7.08 41.74 -5.85
C LYS A 428 7.30 42.33 -4.47
N THR A 429 6.33 42.19 -3.57
CA THR A 429 6.45 42.65 -2.18
C THR A 429 7.58 41.95 -1.43
N LEU A 430 7.80 40.65 -1.69
CA LEU A 430 8.91 39.90 -1.12
C LEU A 430 10.27 40.42 -1.62
N ILE A 431 10.39 40.71 -2.93
CA ILE A 431 11.58 41.30 -3.52
C ILE A 431 11.88 42.68 -2.92
N GLU A 432 10.86 43.52 -2.76
CA GLU A 432 10.98 44.82 -2.07
C GLU A 432 11.43 44.67 -0.61
N LYS A 433 11.01 43.59 0.06
CA LYS A 433 11.45 43.21 1.42
C LYS A 433 12.83 42.52 1.45
N GLY A 434 13.53 42.44 0.31
CA GLY A 434 14.90 41.93 0.19
C GLY A 434 15.02 40.41 0.00
N TYR A 435 13.94 39.71 -0.36
CA TYR A 435 13.99 38.30 -0.73
C TYR A 435 14.44 38.11 -2.17
N ASN A 436 15.18 37.03 -2.43
CA ASN A 436 15.20 36.46 -3.76
C ASN A 436 13.98 35.55 -3.93
N PHE A 437 13.06 35.88 -4.84
CA PHE A 437 11.95 34.97 -5.21
C PHE A 437 12.31 34.21 -6.50
N SER A 438 11.95 32.93 -6.59
CA SER A 438 12.02 32.16 -7.83
C SER A 438 10.94 31.09 -7.89
N ASP A 439 10.41 30.86 -9.09
CA ASP A 439 9.49 29.78 -9.43
C ASP A 439 10.19 28.55 -10.02
N LYS A 440 11.52 28.48 -9.90
CA LYS A 440 12.37 27.43 -10.47
C LYS A 440 13.25 26.83 -9.39
N PHE A 441 13.10 25.54 -9.14
CA PHE A 441 13.88 24.79 -8.17
C PHE A 441 15.39 24.81 -8.47
N ALA A 442 15.76 24.82 -9.76
CA ALA A 442 17.14 24.96 -10.20
C ALA A 442 17.82 26.26 -9.73
N SER A 443 17.06 27.29 -9.33
CA SER A 443 17.61 28.54 -8.78
C SER A 443 18.36 28.33 -7.45
N LEU A 444 18.07 27.27 -6.69
CA LEU A 444 18.76 26.98 -5.43
C LEU A 444 20.29 26.91 -5.59
N ASP A 445 20.78 26.49 -6.75
CA ASP A 445 22.21 26.36 -7.05
C ASP A 445 22.91 27.73 -7.18
N THR A 446 22.17 28.75 -7.62
CA THR A 446 22.74 30.07 -7.94
C THR A 446 22.45 31.12 -6.86
N ILE A 447 21.35 31.01 -6.12
CA ILE A 447 20.96 31.96 -5.07
C ILE A 447 22.11 32.15 -4.06
N LYS A 448 22.56 33.40 -3.86
CA LYS A 448 23.55 33.75 -2.83
C LYS A 448 22.95 34.51 -1.65
N ASN A 449 21.73 35.03 -1.80
CA ASN A 449 21.00 35.72 -0.74
C ASN A 449 20.73 34.74 0.43
N SER A 450 20.78 35.27 1.65
CA SER A 450 20.38 34.54 2.86
C SER A 450 18.87 34.51 3.09
N LYS A 451 18.13 35.35 2.36
CA LYS A 451 16.66 35.40 2.35
C LYS A 451 16.10 35.05 0.97
N PHE A 452 15.34 33.97 0.86
CA PHE A 452 14.78 33.56 -0.42
C PHE A 452 13.52 32.70 -0.30
N VAL A 453 12.71 32.74 -1.36
CA VAL A 453 11.49 31.95 -1.53
C VAL A 453 11.60 31.23 -2.88
N VAL A 454 11.51 29.90 -2.88
CA VAL A 454 11.53 29.08 -4.10
C VAL A 454 10.31 28.17 -4.15
N LEU A 455 9.39 28.44 -5.08
CA LEU A 455 8.11 27.73 -5.19
C LEU A 455 7.93 27.11 -6.58
N GLU A 456 7.98 25.78 -6.71
CA GLU A 456 7.79 25.10 -8.00
C GLU A 456 6.97 23.81 -7.86
N ASP A 457 5.73 23.82 -8.35
CA ASP A 457 4.82 22.66 -8.27
C ASP A 457 5.37 21.41 -8.98
N ALA A 458 6.11 21.61 -10.07
CA ALA A 458 6.71 20.52 -10.83
C ALA A 458 7.81 19.78 -10.04
N ALA A 459 8.39 20.43 -9.03
CA ALA A 459 9.45 19.88 -8.19
C ALA A 459 8.93 19.21 -6.90
N VAL A 460 7.62 19.26 -6.63
CA VAL A 460 6.98 18.69 -5.42
C VAL A 460 5.87 17.68 -5.74
N VAL A 461 5.99 16.98 -6.86
CA VAL A 461 5.16 15.80 -7.19
C VAL A 461 5.61 14.56 -6.42
N SER A 462 4.88 13.44 -6.49
CA SER A 462 5.32 12.20 -5.83
C SER A 462 6.65 11.69 -6.37
N MET A 463 7.38 10.91 -5.58
CA MET A 463 8.58 10.19 -6.00
C MET A 463 8.32 9.29 -7.20
N LYS A 464 7.13 8.65 -7.25
CA LYS A 464 6.70 7.85 -8.41
C LYS A 464 6.60 8.70 -9.70
N ASN A 465 6.24 9.98 -9.56
CA ASN A 465 6.09 10.92 -10.66
C ASN A 465 7.36 11.78 -10.89
N GLY A 466 8.50 11.40 -10.31
CA GLY A 466 9.79 11.97 -10.66
C GLY A 466 10.20 13.25 -9.90
N ARG A 467 9.83 13.38 -8.62
CA ARG A 467 10.23 14.52 -7.76
C ARG A 467 11.74 14.82 -7.76
N GLY A 468 12.57 13.79 -7.93
CA GLY A 468 14.03 13.92 -7.88
C GLY A 468 14.54 14.10 -6.46
N ASP A 469 15.57 14.94 -6.26
CA ASP A 469 16.28 15.13 -5.00
C ASP A 469 15.76 16.30 -4.14
N PHE A 470 14.50 16.72 -4.37
CA PHE A 470 13.90 17.95 -3.82
C PHE A 470 14.19 18.15 -2.33
N LEU A 471 13.85 17.16 -1.49
CA LEU A 471 13.97 17.26 -0.03
C LEU A 471 15.43 17.46 0.40
N THR A 472 16.31 16.57 -0.03
CA THR A 472 17.74 16.59 0.34
C THR A 472 18.45 17.83 -0.20
N LYS A 473 18.12 18.28 -1.42
CA LYS A 473 18.72 19.50 -1.99
C LYS A 473 18.24 20.77 -1.29
N SER A 474 16.96 20.82 -0.91
CA SER A 474 16.37 21.92 -0.14
C SER A 474 16.99 22.02 1.26
N LEU A 475 17.07 20.90 1.99
CA LEU A 475 17.68 20.88 3.33
C LEU A 475 19.17 21.26 3.27
N ALA A 476 19.93 20.68 2.33
CA ALA A 476 21.33 21.06 2.12
C ALA A 476 21.49 22.55 1.81
N LYS A 477 20.60 23.12 1.00
CA LYS A 477 20.65 24.54 0.66
C LYS A 477 20.40 25.42 1.89
N ALA A 478 19.39 25.10 2.70
CA ALA A 478 19.08 25.85 3.91
C ALA A 478 20.21 25.75 4.95
N THR A 479 20.68 24.54 5.26
CA THR A 479 21.76 24.33 6.24
C THR A 479 23.07 24.99 5.78
N ASN A 480 23.45 24.89 4.50
CA ASN A 480 24.63 25.57 3.95
C ASN A 480 24.51 27.10 3.99
N THR A 481 23.30 27.64 3.85
CA THR A 481 23.06 29.08 3.92
C THR A 481 23.19 29.58 5.36
N PHE A 482 22.57 28.89 6.32
CA PHE A 482 22.59 29.30 7.72
C PHE A 482 23.92 29.04 8.43
N SER A 483 24.65 27.99 8.05
CA SER A 483 25.99 27.69 8.60
C SER A 483 27.04 28.76 8.29
N LYS A 484 26.78 29.64 7.31
CA LYS A 484 27.65 30.81 7.01
C LYS A 484 27.39 31.99 7.94
N THR A 485 26.32 31.94 8.72
CA THR A 485 25.95 33.00 9.66
C THR A 485 26.43 32.64 11.07
N LYS A 486 26.62 33.66 11.93
CA LYS A 486 26.92 33.43 13.36
C LYS A 486 25.66 33.19 14.20
N ASN A 487 24.48 33.38 13.60
CA ASN A 487 23.22 33.27 14.30
C ASN A 487 22.82 31.79 14.37
N PRO A 488 22.20 31.36 15.48
CA PRO A 488 21.60 30.04 15.54
C PRO A 488 20.43 29.94 14.56
N PHE A 489 19.97 28.72 14.27
CA PHE A 489 18.87 28.53 13.32
C PHE A 489 17.83 27.48 13.76
N PHE A 490 16.65 27.59 13.19
CA PHE A 490 15.56 26.62 13.24
C PHE A 490 15.12 26.28 11.81
N ILE A 491 15.09 24.99 11.47
CA ILE A 491 14.59 24.51 10.19
C ILE A 491 13.43 23.56 10.48
N MET A 492 12.28 23.80 9.85
CA MET A 492 11.23 22.80 9.71
C MET A 492 11.24 22.30 8.26
N ALA A 493 11.33 20.99 8.05
CA ALA A 493 11.24 20.37 6.74
C ALA A 493 10.28 19.18 6.73
N GLU A 494 9.46 19.10 5.69
CA GLU A 494 8.33 18.16 5.64
C GLU A 494 8.37 17.24 4.42
N GLY A 495 8.26 15.92 4.66
CA GLY A 495 7.90 14.93 3.66
C GLY A 495 6.38 14.76 3.57
N ALA A 496 5.70 15.67 2.88
CA ALA A 496 4.23 15.78 2.87
C ALA A 496 3.51 14.57 2.25
N GLN A 497 4.14 13.90 1.28
CA GLN A 497 3.44 12.95 0.42
C GLN A 497 3.33 11.53 0.98
N ILE A 498 3.92 11.25 2.15
CA ILE A 498 3.68 9.99 2.87
C ILE A 498 2.19 9.87 3.21
N ASP A 499 1.60 10.95 3.75
CA ASP A 499 0.18 11.09 4.00
C ASP A 499 -0.68 10.89 2.75
N TYR A 500 -0.28 11.48 1.62
CA TYR A 500 -1.01 11.33 0.35
C TYR A 500 -1.04 9.87 -0.12
N GLY A 501 0.06 9.14 0.10
CA GLY A 501 0.09 7.69 -0.13
C GLY A 501 -0.86 6.92 0.80
N GLY A 502 -0.94 7.34 2.06
CA GLY A 502 -1.87 6.81 3.06
C GLY A 502 -3.33 7.02 2.66
N HIS A 503 -3.74 8.24 2.33
CA HIS A 503 -5.11 8.55 1.87
C HIS A 503 -5.50 7.80 0.59
N GLN A 504 -4.54 7.53 -0.29
CA GLN A 504 -4.77 6.75 -1.52
C GLN A 504 -4.76 5.24 -1.30
N ASN A 505 -4.51 4.77 -0.07
CA ASN A 505 -4.35 3.35 0.25
C ASN A 505 -3.36 2.66 -0.71
N ASN A 506 -2.21 3.32 -0.91
CA ASN A 506 -1.21 2.90 -1.89
C ASN A 506 0.17 2.67 -1.23
N VAL A 507 0.55 1.39 -1.09
CA VAL A 507 1.81 0.98 -0.46
C VAL A 507 3.03 1.42 -1.27
N GLU A 508 2.99 1.36 -2.61
CA GLU A 508 4.10 1.86 -3.43
C GLU A 508 4.35 3.35 -3.15
N TYR A 509 3.27 4.13 -3.08
CA TYR A 509 3.36 5.56 -2.82
C TYR A 509 3.96 5.82 -1.43
N VAL A 510 3.39 5.23 -0.37
CA VAL A 510 3.89 5.34 1.00
C VAL A 510 5.38 4.97 1.10
N VAL A 511 5.77 3.82 0.54
CA VAL A 511 7.15 3.32 0.64
C VAL A 511 8.11 4.27 -0.07
N ARG A 512 7.83 4.69 -1.30
CA ARG A 512 8.74 5.56 -2.06
C ARG A 512 8.94 6.91 -1.36
N GLU A 513 7.88 7.48 -0.78
CA GLU A 513 7.94 8.72 -0.02
C GLU A 513 8.71 8.56 1.30
N MET A 514 8.47 7.46 2.01
CA MET A 514 9.21 7.13 3.22
C MET A 514 10.72 6.99 2.96
N LEU A 515 11.11 6.36 1.84
CA LEU A 515 12.52 6.20 1.47
C LEU A 515 13.18 7.52 1.07
N ASP A 516 12.45 8.43 0.41
CA ASP A 516 12.98 9.77 0.12
C ASP A 516 13.14 10.61 1.40
N PHE A 517 12.16 10.54 2.30
CA PHE A 517 12.25 11.18 3.60
C PHE A 517 13.42 10.62 4.44
N ASP A 518 13.66 9.30 4.43
CA ASP A 518 14.80 8.69 5.13
C ASP A 518 16.17 9.18 4.62
N LYS A 519 16.32 9.46 3.32
CA LYS A 519 17.53 10.07 2.77
C LYS A 519 17.77 11.47 3.35
N MET A 520 16.71 12.27 3.52
CA MET A 520 16.79 13.57 4.18
C MET A 520 17.16 13.42 5.66
N VAL A 521 16.60 12.44 6.37
CA VAL A 521 16.97 12.13 7.77
C VAL A 521 18.46 11.78 7.87
N GLY A 522 18.97 10.94 6.96
CA GLY A 522 20.40 10.60 6.90
C GLY A 522 21.29 11.82 6.68
N GLN A 523 20.91 12.70 5.75
CA GLN A 523 21.62 13.97 5.51
C GLN A 523 21.59 14.90 6.73
N ALA A 524 20.46 14.96 7.45
CA ALA A 524 20.33 15.75 8.66
C ALA A 524 21.22 15.23 9.79
N MET A 525 21.30 13.91 9.98
CA MET A 525 22.23 13.30 10.94
C MET A 525 23.68 13.59 10.58
N GLU A 526 24.05 13.49 9.29
CA GLU A 526 25.39 13.85 8.83
C GLU A 526 25.72 15.30 9.14
N PHE A 527 24.75 16.20 8.97
CA PHE A 527 24.90 17.60 9.33
C PHE A 527 25.11 17.78 10.84
N VAL A 528 24.34 17.10 11.69
CA VAL A 528 24.50 17.15 13.16
C VAL A 528 25.89 16.68 13.57
N ASP A 529 26.43 15.62 12.96
CA ASP A 529 27.77 15.12 13.25
C ASP A 529 28.88 16.11 12.87
N LYS A 530 28.65 16.95 11.84
CA LYS A 530 29.56 18.05 11.47
C LYS A 530 29.32 19.32 12.30
N ASN A 531 28.16 19.44 12.95
CA ASN A 531 27.71 20.62 13.69
C ASN A 531 27.11 20.21 15.05
N PRO A 532 27.94 19.79 16.02
CA PRO A 532 27.50 19.07 17.24
C PRO A 532 26.71 19.92 18.26
N GLU A 533 26.40 21.17 17.94
CA GLU A 533 25.47 22.04 18.68
C GLU A 533 24.09 22.11 17.98
N THR A 534 23.74 21.09 17.20
CA THR A 534 22.47 20.98 16.47
C THR A 534 21.64 19.83 17.01
N LEU A 535 20.39 20.09 17.38
CA LEU A 535 19.40 19.09 17.73
C LEU A 535 18.56 18.76 16.49
N LEU A 536 18.49 17.48 16.14
CA LEU A 536 17.59 16.92 15.13
C LEU A 536 16.42 16.23 15.85
N ILE A 537 15.21 16.52 15.39
CA ILE A 537 13.98 15.86 15.80
C ILE A 537 13.27 15.38 14.53
N VAL A 538 12.81 14.14 14.52
CA VAL A 538 12.03 13.55 13.43
C VAL A 538 10.74 12.98 14.00
N THR A 539 9.60 13.35 13.45
CA THR A 539 8.27 12.92 13.91
C THR A 539 7.26 12.96 12.77
N ALA A 540 6.02 12.63 13.06
CA ALA A 540 4.84 12.97 12.25
C ALA A 540 3.90 13.91 13.02
N ASP A 541 2.89 14.40 12.34
CA ASP A 541 1.72 15.10 12.86
C ASP A 541 0.57 14.14 13.23
N HIS A 542 0.37 13.08 12.44
CA HIS A 542 -0.54 11.94 12.69
C HIS A 542 -0.12 10.67 11.91
N GLU A 543 -0.90 9.59 12.06
CA GLU A 543 -0.82 8.40 11.20
C GLU A 543 -1.94 8.45 10.15
N THR A 544 -1.68 7.93 8.95
CA THR A 544 -2.65 7.95 7.85
C THR A 544 -2.90 6.58 7.22
N GLY A 545 -4.17 6.24 7.07
CA GLY A 545 -4.67 5.04 6.39
C GLY A 545 -4.86 3.81 7.30
N GLY A 546 -4.36 3.87 8.54
CA GLY A 546 -4.35 2.74 9.45
C GLY A 546 -3.68 1.53 8.82
N LEU A 547 -2.48 1.76 8.25
CA LEU A 547 -1.73 0.77 7.49
C LEU A 547 -1.29 -0.38 8.40
N SER A 548 -1.63 -1.61 8.00
CA SER A 548 -1.12 -2.85 8.58
C SER A 548 -0.24 -3.56 7.56
N LEU A 549 0.89 -4.11 7.99
CA LEU A 549 1.78 -4.90 7.13
C LEU A 549 1.43 -6.38 7.28
N ILE A 550 0.85 -6.96 6.24
CA ILE A 550 0.25 -8.31 6.28
C ILE A 550 1.15 -9.39 5.66
N ASP A 551 2.16 -8.98 4.87
CA ASP A 551 3.26 -9.82 4.37
C ASP A 551 4.42 -8.92 3.92
N GLY A 552 5.59 -9.52 3.75
CA GLY A 552 6.78 -8.82 3.27
C GLY A 552 7.99 -9.74 3.23
N SER A 553 9.01 -9.30 2.48
CA SER A 553 10.31 -9.94 2.49
C SER A 553 11.38 -8.88 2.48
N ILE A 554 12.14 -8.81 3.57
CA ILE A 554 13.35 -8.01 3.68
C ILE A 554 14.35 -8.37 2.58
N GLU A 555 14.63 -9.66 2.37
CA GLU A 555 15.61 -10.12 1.39
C GLU A 555 15.25 -9.65 -0.04
N LYS A 556 13.97 -9.74 -0.39
CA LYS A 556 13.46 -9.36 -1.71
C LYS A 556 13.08 -7.88 -1.84
N GLY A 557 12.97 -7.17 -0.71
CA GLY A 557 12.55 -5.77 -0.65
C GLY A 557 11.08 -5.53 -0.99
N TYR A 558 10.17 -6.47 -0.67
CA TYR A 558 8.73 -6.28 -0.92
C TYR A 558 7.91 -6.14 0.36
N VAL A 559 6.80 -5.42 0.24
CA VAL A 559 5.81 -5.18 1.29
C VAL A 559 4.42 -5.42 0.72
N HIS A 560 3.55 -6.08 1.50
CA HIS A 560 2.12 -6.14 1.26
C HIS A 560 1.39 -5.55 2.47
N GLY A 561 0.62 -4.50 2.23
CA GLY A 561 -0.14 -3.78 3.24
C GLY A 561 -1.64 -4.06 3.20
N SER A 562 -2.34 -3.57 4.22
CA SER A 562 -3.79 -3.46 4.25
C SER A 562 -4.15 -2.15 4.96
N PHE A 563 -5.10 -1.40 4.40
CA PHE A 563 -5.55 -0.13 4.96
C PHE A 563 -6.93 -0.29 5.58
N SER A 564 -7.14 0.30 6.74
CA SER A 564 -8.41 0.23 7.47
C SER A 564 -9.32 1.43 7.19
N THR A 565 -8.74 2.52 6.71
CA THR A 565 -9.43 3.76 6.34
C THR A 565 -8.66 4.43 5.21
N ASN A 566 -9.27 5.41 4.53
CA ASN A 566 -8.59 6.33 3.62
C ASN A 566 -8.34 7.69 4.28
N ASP A 567 -8.35 7.73 5.62
CA ASP A 567 -8.25 8.94 6.45
C ASP A 567 -7.22 8.70 7.58
N HIS A 568 -7.03 9.68 8.46
CA HIS A 568 -6.10 9.57 9.57
C HIS A 568 -6.57 8.58 10.64
N THR A 569 -5.65 8.14 11.50
CA THR A 569 -5.99 7.41 12.73
C THR A 569 -5.43 8.10 13.97
N ALA A 570 -5.91 7.68 15.14
CA ALA A 570 -5.48 8.20 16.43
C ALA A 570 -4.23 7.50 17.00
N ILE A 571 -3.51 6.71 16.19
CA ILE A 571 -2.31 6.00 16.65
C ILE A 571 -1.23 7.03 17.00
N PRO A 572 -0.63 6.97 18.20
CA PRO A 572 0.51 7.82 18.55
C PRO A 572 1.66 7.63 17.57
N VAL A 573 2.28 8.73 17.16
CA VAL A 573 3.35 8.70 16.16
C VAL A 573 4.72 8.66 16.82
N PRO A 574 5.70 7.94 16.24
CA PRO A 574 7.06 7.91 16.78
C PRO A 574 7.75 9.28 16.75
N VAL A 575 8.58 9.55 17.74
CA VAL A 575 9.50 10.68 17.77
C VAL A 575 10.91 10.15 17.90
N PHE A 576 11.80 10.55 16.99
CA PHE A 576 13.23 10.26 17.02
C PHE A 576 13.98 11.56 17.28
N ALA A 577 15.03 11.52 18.10
CA ALA A 577 15.85 12.69 18.37
C ALA A 577 17.34 12.36 18.36
N TYR A 578 18.15 13.25 17.80
CA TYR A 578 19.60 13.09 17.68
C TYR A 578 20.31 14.42 17.94
N GLY A 579 21.44 14.40 18.65
CA GLY A 579 22.13 15.61 19.08
C GLY A 579 21.98 15.92 20.57
N PRO A 580 22.54 17.05 21.04
CA PRO A 580 22.55 17.42 22.46
C PRO A 580 21.13 17.70 22.98
N GLY A 581 20.76 17.08 24.10
CA GLY A 581 19.43 17.19 24.71
C GLY A 581 18.40 16.21 24.14
N SER A 582 18.78 15.34 23.19
CA SER A 582 17.87 14.38 22.56
C SER A 582 17.16 13.46 23.57
N GLU A 583 17.78 13.14 24.70
CA GLU A 583 17.22 12.32 25.78
C GLU A 583 15.89 12.86 26.34
N LYS A 584 15.62 14.17 26.18
CA LYS A 584 14.35 14.79 26.57
C LYS A 584 13.16 14.30 25.76
N PHE A 585 13.39 13.72 24.58
CA PHE A 585 12.34 13.21 23.68
C PHE A 585 11.99 11.74 23.91
N MET A 586 12.52 11.12 24.97
CA MET A 586 12.11 9.77 25.39
C MET A 586 10.73 9.79 26.07
N GLY A 587 10.03 8.65 25.99
CA GLY A 587 8.73 8.43 26.64
C GLY A 587 7.53 8.80 25.75
N VAL A 588 6.35 8.84 26.36
CA VAL A 588 5.08 9.15 25.69
C VAL A 588 4.56 10.50 26.19
N TYR A 589 4.22 11.42 25.28
CA TYR A 589 3.79 12.77 25.62
C TYR A 589 2.85 13.37 24.56
N GLN A 590 2.22 14.50 24.86
CA GLN A 590 1.42 15.26 23.89
C GLN A 590 2.32 15.93 22.86
N ASN A 591 1.88 16.04 21.60
CA ASN A 591 2.64 16.75 20.55
C ASN A 591 2.98 18.21 20.90
N THR A 592 2.23 18.86 21.80
CA THR A 592 2.56 20.19 22.35
C THR A 592 3.88 20.21 23.11
N ALA A 593 4.28 19.11 23.75
CA ALA A 593 5.53 19.03 24.49
C ALA A 593 6.77 19.08 23.57
N ILE A 594 6.62 18.86 22.26
CA ILE A 594 7.73 19.04 21.30
C ILE A 594 8.17 20.50 21.29
N TYR A 595 7.23 21.44 21.22
CA TYR A 595 7.50 22.87 21.34
C TYR A 595 8.21 23.19 22.67
N GLU A 596 7.62 22.75 23.78
CA GLU A 596 8.11 23.06 25.14
C GLU A 596 9.54 22.57 25.33
N LYS A 597 9.83 21.32 24.93
CA LYS A 597 11.16 20.71 25.02
C LYS A 597 12.19 21.43 24.16
N ILE A 598 11.83 21.84 22.94
CA ILE A 598 12.73 22.63 22.09
C ILE A 598 13.06 23.95 22.79
N ILE A 599 12.05 24.69 23.26
CA ILE A 599 12.25 25.99 23.93
C ILE A 599 13.06 25.85 25.23
N GLU A 600 12.83 24.82 26.03
CA GLU A 600 13.62 24.53 27.24
C GLU A 600 15.11 24.35 26.89
N LEU A 601 15.40 23.54 25.87
CA LEU A 601 16.76 23.17 25.50
C LEU A 601 17.58 24.33 24.90
N ILE A 602 16.95 25.19 24.09
CA ILE A 602 17.62 26.34 23.46
C ILE A 602 17.51 27.63 24.28
N GLY A 603 16.55 27.70 25.21
CA GLY A 603 16.24 28.87 26.03
C GLY A 603 17.05 28.98 27.33
N GLY A 604 17.74 27.92 27.75
CA GLY A 604 18.57 27.91 28.95
C GLY A 604 19.80 28.81 28.85
N LYS A 605 19.65 30.07 29.26
CA LYS A 605 20.74 30.89 29.82
C LYS A 605 20.67 30.89 31.33
#